data_AF-A0A399I2K0-F1
#
_entry.id   AF-A0A399I2K0-F1
#
_cell.length_a   1.000
_cell.length_b   1.000
_cell.length_c   1.000
_cell.angle_alpha   90.00
_cell.angle_beta   90.00
_cell.angle_gamma   90.00
#
_symmetry.space_group_name_H-M   'P 1'
#
loop_
_entity.id
_entity.type
_entity.pdbx_description
1 polymer ?
#
loop_
_entity_poly.entity_id
_entity_poly.type
_entity_poly.pdbx_seq_one_letter_code
_entity_poly.pdbx_strand_id
1 'polypeptide(L)'
;MKRILIAGFIIVTLSGAGFANEGLSPLEVKISPHGADADCSVCHVASKADLESWFTFSWNKKKFKSDYNAMCQQCHGIDFGHGAGKKPTLNRDGLRLDADGTIACAITCHNMHVKSDDPVQNKYHLRASRENLCFSCHDK
;
A
#
# COMPACT_ATOMS: atom_id res chain seq x y z
N MET A 1 -3.97 44.52 53.71
CA MET A 1 -5.37 44.07 53.91
C MET A 1 -5.76 43.12 52.79
N LYS A 2 -6.51 42.08 53.13
CA LYS A 2 -7.16 41.03 52.29
C LYS A 2 -6.29 39.91 51.69
N ARG A 3 -6.26 38.81 52.45
CA ARG A 3 -6.12 37.40 52.03
C ARG A 3 -7.36 36.98 51.24
N ILE A 4 -7.22 36.30 50.09
CA ILE A 4 -8.28 35.50 49.42
C ILE A 4 -7.54 34.41 48.60
N LEU A 5 -7.34 33.22 49.17
CA LEU A 5 -8.12 31.98 49.02
C LEU A 5 -7.60 31.07 47.89
N ILE A 6 -7.01 29.98 48.36
CA ILE A 6 -6.71 28.73 47.68
C ILE A 6 -8.01 28.13 47.15
N ALA A 7 -8.05 27.76 45.88
CA ALA A 7 -9.02 26.81 45.35
C ALA A 7 -8.26 25.79 44.51
N GLY A 8 -8.01 24.62 45.11
CA GLY A 8 -7.48 23.46 44.42
C GLY A 8 -8.54 22.89 43.48
N PHE A 9 -8.11 22.57 42.27
CA PHE A 9 -8.86 21.66 41.40
C PHE A 9 -7.97 20.45 41.15
N ILE A 10 -8.25 19.40 41.92
CA ILE A 10 -7.74 18.05 41.67
C ILE A 10 -8.57 17.51 40.51
N ILE A 11 -7.98 17.46 39.33
CA ILE A 11 -8.55 16.70 38.21
C ILE A 11 -7.91 15.31 38.24
N VAL A 12 -8.62 14.37 38.86
CA VAL A 12 -8.42 12.93 38.63
C VAL A 12 -8.99 12.64 37.24
N THR A 13 -8.13 12.41 36.25
CA THR A 13 -8.55 11.81 34.98
C THR A 13 -7.97 10.42 34.87
N LEU A 14 -8.92 9.52 34.65
CA LEU A 14 -8.84 8.06 34.60
C LEU A 14 -7.68 7.50 33.78
N SER A 15 -7.12 6.45 34.35
CA SER A 15 -6.40 5.37 33.67
C SER A 15 -7.19 4.88 32.45
N GLY A 16 -6.76 5.29 31.28
CA GLY A 16 -7.03 4.59 30.03
C GLY A 16 -5.70 4.05 29.53
N ALA A 17 -5.39 2.80 29.83
CA ALA A 17 -4.43 2.02 29.07
C ALA A 17 -5.04 1.77 27.68
N GLY A 18 -5.10 2.82 26.87
CA GLY A 18 -5.26 2.70 25.45
C GLY A 18 -3.94 2.18 24.93
N PHE A 19 -3.88 0.89 24.62
CA PHE A 19 -2.90 0.37 23.67
C PHE A 19 -3.06 1.22 22.41
N ALA A 20 -2.20 2.23 22.27
CA ALA A 20 -1.86 2.73 20.97
C ALA A 20 -1.26 1.51 20.27
N ASN A 21 -2.08 0.83 19.48
CA ASN A 21 -1.60 0.18 18.29
C ASN A 21 -0.82 1.29 17.58
N GLU A 22 0.49 1.30 17.76
CA GLU A 22 1.40 1.94 16.82
C GLU A 22 1.18 1.18 15.51
N GLY A 23 0.07 1.51 14.86
CA GLY A 23 -0.20 1.16 13.50
C GLY A 23 1.01 1.69 12.77
N LEU A 24 1.86 0.74 12.36
CA LEU A 24 2.98 0.95 11.48
C LEU A 24 2.57 2.05 10.52
N SER A 25 3.14 3.24 10.70
CA SER A 25 2.97 4.29 9.72
C SER A 25 3.42 3.66 8.42
N PRO A 26 2.54 3.50 7.41
CA PRO A 26 3.00 3.09 6.11
C PRO A 26 3.68 4.33 5.54
N LEU A 27 4.90 4.59 6.01
CA LEU A 27 5.91 5.23 5.20
C LEU A 27 6.01 4.31 3.99
N GLU A 28 5.26 4.67 2.96
CA GLU A 28 5.25 4.02 1.66
C GLU A 28 6.68 4.04 1.15
N VAL A 29 7.40 2.99 1.48
CA VAL A 29 8.72 2.71 0.93
C VAL A 29 8.51 2.66 -0.58
N LYS A 30 9.04 3.67 -1.27
CA LYS A 30 8.80 3.94 -2.68
C LYS A 30 9.94 3.35 -3.48
N ILE A 31 9.73 2.17 -4.04
CA ILE A 31 10.83 1.41 -4.68
C ILE A 31 10.39 0.97 -6.06
N SER A 32 11.25 1.06 -7.05
CA SER A 32 10.91 0.64 -8.41
C SER A 32 10.91 -0.90 -8.51
N PRO A 33 10.03 -1.52 -9.32
CA PRO A 33 10.10 -2.96 -9.63
C PRO A 33 11.35 -3.30 -10.45
N HIS A 34 11.92 -2.30 -11.10
CA HIS A 34 13.24 -2.32 -11.71
C HIS A 34 14.26 -1.71 -10.74
N GLY A 35 15.56 -1.98 -10.94
CA GLY A 35 16.62 -1.45 -10.07
C GLY A 35 16.55 0.06 -9.84
N ALA A 36 17.36 0.57 -8.90
CA ALA A 36 17.34 2.00 -8.53
C ALA A 36 17.61 2.96 -9.71
N ASP A 37 18.26 2.46 -10.75
CA ASP A 37 18.62 3.17 -11.98
C ASP A 37 17.56 3.08 -13.09
N ALA A 38 16.42 2.45 -12.81
CA ALA A 38 15.36 2.31 -13.78
C ALA A 38 14.77 3.64 -14.19
N ASP A 39 14.50 3.77 -15.50
CA ASP A 39 13.80 4.94 -16.02
C ASP A 39 12.33 4.92 -15.61
N CYS A 40 12.00 5.73 -14.60
CA CYS A 40 10.64 5.89 -14.10
C CYS A 40 9.68 6.40 -15.20
N SER A 41 10.22 7.06 -16.24
CA SER A 41 9.43 7.57 -17.36
C SER A 41 8.80 6.44 -18.19
N VAL A 42 9.29 5.21 -18.12
CA VAL A 42 8.70 4.06 -18.82
C VAL A 42 7.24 3.88 -18.40
N CYS A 43 6.99 3.92 -17.09
CA CYS A 43 5.65 3.69 -16.54
C CYS A 43 4.94 5.00 -16.18
N HIS A 44 5.67 6.04 -15.80
CA HIS A 44 5.09 7.27 -15.25
C HIS A 44 5.11 8.45 -16.24
N VAL A 45 4.06 9.27 -16.21
CA VAL A 45 4.01 10.58 -16.86
C VAL A 45 4.68 11.68 -16.03
N ALA A 46 4.90 11.46 -14.73
CA ALA A 46 5.66 12.37 -13.87
C ALA A 46 7.14 12.02 -13.85
N SER A 47 7.97 13.05 -13.64
CA SER A 47 9.39 12.86 -13.37
C SER A 47 9.60 12.14 -12.03
N LYS A 48 10.78 11.53 -11.84
CA LYS A 48 11.16 10.92 -10.56
C LYS A 48 11.07 11.92 -9.40
N ALA A 49 11.56 13.14 -9.59
CA ALA A 49 11.50 14.22 -8.60
C ALA A 49 10.05 14.57 -8.22
N ASP A 50 9.16 14.66 -9.20
CA ASP A 50 7.73 14.92 -8.94
C ASP A 50 7.11 13.77 -8.16
N LEU A 51 7.39 12.52 -8.54
CA LEU A 51 6.85 11.35 -7.85
C LEU A 51 7.35 11.26 -6.40
N GLU A 52 8.56 11.74 -6.10
CA GLU A 52 9.17 11.74 -4.75
C GLU A 52 8.74 12.95 -3.91
N SER A 53 8.09 13.95 -4.51
CA SER A 53 7.65 15.15 -3.82
C SER A 53 6.43 14.91 -2.92
N TRP A 54 6.48 15.46 -1.70
CA TRP A 54 5.40 15.42 -0.71
C TRP A 54 4.09 16.07 -1.20
N PHE A 55 4.15 16.95 -2.21
CA PHE A 55 2.98 17.66 -2.75
C PHE A 55 2.13 16.79 -3.70
N THR A 56 2.67 15.67 -4.21
CA THR A 56 1.93 14.74 -5.08
C THR A 56 1.05 13.75 -4.34
N PHE A 57 0.95 13.87 -3.00
CA PHE A 57 0.19 12.96 -2.13
C PHE A 57 -1.32 12.98 -2.33
N SER A 58 -1.84 13.93 -3.11
CA SER A 58 -3.28 14.16 -3.20
C SER A 58 -3.87 13.66 -4.52
N TRP A 59 -4.48 12.48 -4.44
CA TRP A 59 -5.68 12.11 -5.19
C TRP A 59 -5.45 11.89 -6.69
N ASN A 60 -4.77 10.78 -6.97
CA ASN A 60 -5.20 9.73 -7.91
C ASN A 60 -3.96 9.08 -8.54
N LYS A 61 -3.60 7.90 -8.06
CA LYS A 61 -2.90 6.86 -8.84
C LYS A 61 -1.62 7.32 -9.56
N LYS A 62 -0.58 7.69 -8.81
CA LYS A 62 0.85 7.58 -9.22
C LYS A 62 1.14 7.83 -10.71
N LYS A 63 0.55 8.86 -11.33
CA LYS A 63 0.83 9.33 -12.71
C LYS A 63 1.27 8.23 -13.69
N PHE A 64 0.61 7.08 -13.74
CA PHE A 64 0.99 6.03 -14.70
C PHE A 64 0.52 6.44 -16.10
N LYS A 65 1.24 6.05 -17.15
CA LYS A 65 0.87 6.33 -18.54
C LYS A 65 -0.42 5.62 -18.96
N SER A 66 -0.78 4.54 -18.29
CA SER A 66 -2.05 3.82 -18.43
C SER A 66 -2.45 3.21 -17.07
N ASP A 67 -3.50 2.37 -17.05
CA ASP A 67 -3.74 1.52 -15.88
C ASP A 67 -2.54 0.59 -15.62
N TYR A 68 -2.40 0.14 -14.37
CA TYR A 68 -1.27 -0.68 -13.95
C TYR A 68 -1.20 -2.04 -14.65
N ASN A 69 -2.34 -2.64 -15.07
CA ASN A 69 -2.31 -3.91 -15.80
C ASN A 69 -1.71 -3.69 -17.19
N ALA A 70 -2.17 -2.67 -17.90
CA ALA A 70 -1.63 -2.33 -19.21
C ALA A 70 -0.14 -1.96 -19.15
N MET A 71 0.31 -1.28 -18.08
CA MET A 71 1.75 -1.00 -17.89
C MET A 71 2.58 -2.28 -17.75
N CYS A 72 2.12 -3.25 -16.94
CA CYS A 72 2.84 -4.51 -16.76
C CYS A 72 2.84 -5.37 -18.04
N GLN A 73 1.72 -5.42 -18.75
CA GLN A 73 1.56 -6.23 -19.96
C GLN A 73 2.44 -5.76 -21.13
N GLN A 74 2.85 -4.49 -21.17
CA GLN A 74 3.74 -3.98 -22.21
C GLN A 74 5.09 -4.72 -22.29
N CYS A 75 5.60 -5.19 -21.15
CA CYS A 75 6.87 -5.91 -21.08
C CYS A 75 6.68 -7.41 -20.85
N HIS A 76 5.62 -7.80 -20.16
CA HIS A 76 5.45 -9.19 -19.74
C HIS A 76 4.41 -9.99 -20.54
N GLY A 77 3.61 -9.33 -21.38
CA GLY A 77 2.55 -9.98 -22.15
C GLY A 77 1.26 -10.23 -21.34
N ILE A 78 0.21 -10.65 -22.03
CA ILE A 78 -1.14 -10.87 -21.45
C ILE A 78 -1.20 -12.08 -20.52
N ASP A 79 -0.27 -13.02 -20.67
CA ASP A 79 -0.17 -14.24 -19.86
C ASP A 79 0.65 -14.03 -18.58
N PHE A 80 1.17 -12.82 -18.35
CA PHE A 80 1.86 -12.47 -17.12
C PHE A 80 0.85 -12.21 -16.00
N GLY A 81 0.39 -13.30 -15.38
CA GLY A 81 -0.32 -13.23 -14.11
C GLY A 81 -1.36 -14.32 -13.89
N HIS A 82 -1.87 -14.33 -12.66
CA HIS A 82 -3.08 -15.09 -12.28
C HIS A 82 -4.29 -14.15 -12.35
N GLY A 83 -5.46 -14.65 -12.75
CA GLY A 83 -6.59 -13.87 -13.30
C GLY A 83 -6.92 -12.52 -12.63
N ALA A 84 -6.67 -11.43 -13.36
CA ALA A 84 -7.08 -10.06 -13.02
C ALA A 84 -8.43 -9.68 -13.67
N GLY A 85 -9.04 -8.57 -13.21
CA GLY A 85 -10.30 -8.04 -13.73
C GLY A 85 -11.54 -8.83 -13.31
N LYS A 86 -11.41 -9.77 -12.35
CA LYS A 86 -12.49 -10.62 -11.86
C LYS A 86 -12.95 -10.17 -10.48
N LYS A 87 -14.24 -10.25 -10.20
CA LYS A 87 -14.77 -10.06 -8.83
C LYS A 87 -14.57 -11.34 -8.03
N PRO A 88 -13.86 -11.30 -6.88
CA PRO A 88 -13.73 -12.47 -6.04
C PRO A 88 -15.06 -12.76 -5.35
N THR A 89 -15.39 -14.04 -5.16
CA THR A 89 -16.57 -14.46 -4.38
C THR A 89 -16.35 -14.26 -2.87
N LEU A 90 -15.09 -14.14 -2.44
CA LEU A 90 -14.66 -14.10 -1.06
C LEU A 90 -13.34 -13.30 -0.93
N ASN A 91 -13.18 -12.55 0.16
CA ASN A 91 -11.95 -11.78 0.47
C ASN A 91 -11.72 -11.78 1.99
N ARG A 92 -11.09 -12.83 2.53
CA ARG A 92 -11.04 -13.07 3.98
C ARG A 92 -10.03 -12.19 4.73
N ASP A 93 -9.00 -11.69 4.05
CA ASP A 93 -7.89 -10.94 4.67
C ASP A 93 -7.91 -9.43 4.35
N GLY A 94 -9.08 -8.89 4.01
CA GLY A 94 -9.22 -7.46 3.68
C GLY A 94 -8.27 -7.04 2.56
N LEU A 95 -8.05 -7.93 1.58
CA LEU A 95 -7.20 -7.61 0.44
C LEU A 95 -7.74 -6.37 -0.26
N ARG A 96 -6.83 -5.48 -0.66
CA ARG A 96 -7.19 -4.28 -1.41
C ARG A 96 -7.65 -4.69 -2.80
N LEU A 97 -8.93 -4.48 -3.08
CA LEU A 97 -9.50 -4.57 -4.43
C LEU A 97 -9.41 -3.20 -5.10
N ASP A 98 -9.59 -3.16 -6.41
CA ASP A 98 -9.74 -1.89 -7.10
C ASP A 98 -11.08 -1.20 -6.76
N ALA A 99 -11.32 -0.04 -7.39
CA ALA A 99 -12.53 0.75 -7.15
C ALA A 99 -13.83 0.04 -7.54
N ASP A 100 -13.77 -0.91 -8.48
CA ASP A 100 -14.90 -1.68 -8.98
C ASP A 100 -15.08 -3.01 -8.19
N GLY A 101 -14.24 -3.25 -7.19
CA GLY A 101 -14.22 -4.47 -6.39
C GLY A 101 -13.64 -5.68 -7.13
N THR A 102 -12.80 -5.46 -8.14
CA THR A 102 -12.15 -6.52 -8.92
C THR A 102 -10.69 -6.74 -8.50
N ILE A 103 -10.18 -7.92 -8.85
CA ILE A 103 -8.79 -8.30 -8.66
C ILE A 103 -7.92 -7.47 -9.60
N ALA A 104 -6.95 -6.77 -9.02
CA ALA A 104 -6.04 -5.88 -9.71
C ALA A 104 -4.59 -6.29 -9.44
N CYS A 105 -3.73 -6.33 -10.46
CA CYS A 105 -2.36 -6.80 -10.28
C CYS A 105 -1.61 -6.00 -9.21
N ALA A 106 -1.49 -4.68 -9.36
CA ALA A 106 -0.69 -3.80 -8.50
C ALA A 106 -1.41 -3.29 -7.23
N ILE A 107 -2.55 -3.87 -6.89
CA ILE A 107 -3.36 -3.49 -5.72
C ILE A 107 -3.68 -4.73 -4.88
N THR A 108 -4.12 -5.81 -5.53
CA THR A 108 -4.61 -7.01 -4.86
C THR A 108 -3.51 -7.99 -4.52
N CYS A 109 -2.55 -8.22 -5.41
CA CYS A 109 -1.50 -9.23 -5.21
C CYS A 109 -0.10 -8.63 -5.17
N HIS A 110 0.18 -7.70 -6.08
CA HIS A 110 1.49 -7.10 -6.22
C HIS A 110 1.53 -5.72 -5.58
N ASN A 111 2.67 -5.40 -4.98
CA ASN A 111 3.08 -4.03 -4.70
C ASN A 111 4.44 -3.86 -5.35
N MET A 112 4.42 -3.30 -6.55
CA MET A 112 5.58 -2.98 -7.38
C MET A 112 6.61 -2.10 -6.67
N HIS A 113 6.23 -1.50 -5.53
CA HIS A 113 7.11 -0.69 -4.71
C HIS A 113 7.49 -1.25 -3.35
N VAL A 114 7.06 -2.47 -2.99
CA VAL A 114 7.48 -3.05 -1.72
C VAL A 114 8.94 -3.53 -1.80
N LYS A 115 9.70 -3.32 -0.73
CA LYS A 115 10.87 -4.15 -0.40
C LYS A 115 10.51 -4.99 0.82
N SER A 116 10.85 -6.27 0.75
CA SER A 116 10.75 -7.23 1.84
C SER A 116 12.11 -7.87 2.05
N ASP A 117 12.34 -8.47 3.22
CA ASP A 117 13.50 -9.35 3.42
C ASP A 117 13.25 -10.75 2.80
N ASP A 118 12.01 -11.04 2.38
CA ASP A 118 11.65 -12.27 1.69
C ASP A 118 12.04 -12.22 0.20
N PRO A 119 12.96 -13.09 -0.26
CA PRO A 119 13.40 -13.12 -1.66
C PRO A 119 12.29 -13.52 -2.64
N VAL A 120 11.32 -14.33 -2.23
CA VAL A 120 10.16 -14.71 -3.05
C VAL A 120 9.26 -13.51 -3.24
N GLN A 121 8.98 -12.80 -2.15
CA GLN A 121 8.17 -11.60 -2.17
C GLN A 121 8.79 -10.52 -3.06
N ASN A 122 10.12 -10.36 -3.01
CA ASN A 122 10.86 -9.45 -3.88
C ASN A 122 10.85 -9.89 -5.35
N LYS A 123 11.08 -11.19 -5.64
CA LYS A 123 11.13 -11.73 -7.01
C LYS A 123 9.83 -11.51 -7.77
N TYR A 124 8.70 -11.62 -7.08
CA TYR A 124 7.38 -11.50 -7.69
C TYR A 124 6.66 -10.20 -7.32
N HIS A 125 7.35 -9.28 -6.64
CA HIS A 125 6.79 -8.02 -6.13
C HIS A 125 5.47 -8.20 -5.38
N LEU A 126 5.34 -9.26 -4.59
CA LEU A 126 4.11 -9.55 -3.85
C LEU A 126 3.96 -8.57 -2.69
N ARG A 127 2.76 -8.06 -2.44
CA ARG A 127 2.56 -7.06 -1.37
C ARG A 127 2.57 -7.64 0.04
N ALA A 128 2.43 -8.95 0.16
CA ALA A 128 2.49 -9.73 1.39
C ALA A 128 3.10 -11.10 1.07
N SER A 129 3.33 -11.94 2.08
CA SER A 129 3.76 -13.32 1.84
C SER A 129 2.79 -14.03 0.88
N ARG A 130 3.34 -14.94 0.09
CA ARG A 130 2.56 -15.72 -0.88
C ARG A 130 1.42 -16.48 -0.20
N GLU A 131 1.68 -17.07 0.96
CA GLU A 131 0.68 -17.81 1.74
C GLU A 131 -0.50 -16.89 2.11
N ASN A 132 -0.22 -15.68 2.62
CA ASN A 132 -1.29 -14.75 3.00
C ASN A 132 -2.10 -14.30 1.78
N LEU A 133 -1.46 -14.10 0.63
CA LEU A 133 -2.18 -13.72 -0.58
C LEU A 133 -3.04 -14.86 -1.12
N CYS A 134 -2.51 -16.07 -1.23
CA CYS A 134 -3.24 -17.20 -1.77
C CYS A 134 -4.41 -17.62 -0.85
N PHE A 135 -4.16 -17.74 0.46
CA PHE A 135 -5.18 -18.23 1.40
C PHE A 135 -6.27 -17.21 1.73
N SER A 136 -6.12 -15.96 1.28
CA SER A 136 -7.19 -14.96 1.37
C SER A 136 -8.44 -15.29 0.53
N CYS A 137 -8.24 -16.07 -0.54
CA CYS A 137 -9.26 -16.43 -1.52
C CYS A 137 -9.40 -17.95 -1.71
N HIS A 138 -8.34 -18.71 -1.45
CA HIS A 138 -8.33 -20.17 -1.57
C HIS A 138 -8.42 -20.81 -0.18
N ASP A 139 -9.26 -21.84 -0.04
CA ASP A 139 -9.21 -22.70 1.13
C ASP A 139 -7.88 -23.47 1.16
N LYS A 140 -7.40 -23.77 2.37
CA LYS A 140 -6.13 -24.47 2.61
C LYS A 140 -6.20 -25.95 2.24
#